data_AF-A0A9W9UBJ8-F1
#
_entry.id   AF-A0A9W9UBJ8-F1
#
_cell.length_a   1.000
_cell.length_b   1.000
_cell.length_c   1.000
_cell.angle_alpha   90.00
_cell.angle_beta   90.00
_cell.angle_gamma   90.00
#
_symmetry.space_group_name_H-M   'P 1'
#
loop_
_entity.id
_entity.type
_entity.pdbx_description
1 polymer ?
#
loop_
_entity_poly.entity_id
_entity_poly.type
_entity_poly.pdbx_seq_one_letter_code
_entity_poly.pdbx_strand_id
1 'polypeptide(L)'
;MRLSGSVSVFRDTWNEQLGDLARYRMAMEPSDGPDRQLWARLANYWYRQVAYHVPDEGRIKHHLANMARPDALLQLFYYTTALVSVCPFPYARKPLSGLLDSYQGGCLRQGSMVSALLATHGVLLSHGSTEHFLIRENHFLSLMRKEIEFSDGRGLQFVHIMSSNFASFLEYGAIESVVTTEFRQYYGRNTDTAHADAMKWAASKATDRTRQKDSSVDTPLPILPWTAFQGGSLTFHTLQLLLDRTENCAVGPGVHVSLAFIWCLTLHPSAIQHVEQAIPWSAIAKYLNSLLSPSTIFPKIEEESFPLLEGVAAQQLPEDFLIHGKMWSQLYYPECFFEGAQFELERPDIDVSSMAVIRDHRCLWLGVKISTVCDQLQLI
;
A
#
# COMPACT_ATOMS: atom_id res chain seq x y z
N MET A 1 7.45 29.46 -22.54
CA MET A 1 6.89 28.16 -22.11
C MET A 1 6.91 28.04 -20.57
N ARG A 2 6.19 28.93 -19.86
CA ARG A 2 6.08 28.97 -18.38
C ARG A 2 4.62 29.13 -17.88
N LEU A 3 3.65 29.07 -18.79
CA LEU A 3 2.22 29.30 -18.49
C LEU A 3 1.47 28.01 -18.12
N SER A 4 1.95 26.84 -18.55
CA SER A 4 1.28 25.56 -18.27
C SER A 4 1.30 25.19 -16.79
N GLY A 5 2.45 25.40 -16.11
CA GLY A 5 2.59 25.10 -14.68
C GLY A 5 1.78 26.01 -13.75
N SER A 6 1.60 27.29 -14.10
CA SER A 6 0.75 28.19 -13.31
C SER A 6 -0.73 27.88 -13.48
N VAL A 7 -1.15 27.44 -14.67
CA VAL A 7 -2.55 27.07 -14.95
C VAL A 7 -2.92 25.76 -14.27
N SER A 8 -2.02 24.76 -14.24
CA SER A 8 -2.28 23.50 -13.54
C SER A 8 -2.39 23.68 -12.02
N VAL A 9 -1.45 24.41 -11.41
CA VAL A 9 -1.49 24.71 -9.96
C VAL A 9 -2.75 25.49 -9.59
N PHE A 10 -3.13 26.47 -10.43
CA PHE A 10 -4.38 27.22 -10.22
C PHE A 10 -5.62 26.32 -10.31
N ARG A 11 -5.71 25.46 -11.33
CA ARG A 11 -6.81 24.50 -11.48
C ARG A 11 -6.92 23.58 -10.27
N ASP A 12 -5.81 23.01 -9.81
CA ASP A 12 -5.82 22.05 -8.70
C ASP A 12 -6.23 22.75 -7.39
N THR A 13 -5.76 23.99 -7.19
CA THR A 13 -6.21 24.85 -6.08
C THR A 13 -7.72 25.08 -6.13
N TRP A 14 -8.28 25.44 -7.29
CA TRP A 14 -9.73 25.67 -7.43
C TRP A 14 -10.55 24.40 -7.24
N ASN A 15 -10.10 23.27 -7.78
CA ASN A 15 -10.75 21.98 -7.57
C ASN A 15 -10.83 21.65 -6.08
N GLU A 16 -9.76 21.92 -5.34
CA GLU A 16 -9.76 21.74 -3.89
C GLU A 16 -10.74 22.68 -3.17
N GLN A 17 -10.76 23.97 -3.54
CA GLN A 17 -11.70 24.93 -2.99
C GLN A 17 -13.16 24.55 -3.28
N LEU A 18 -13.44 23.96 -4.45
CA LEU A 18 -14.77 23.41 -4.78
C LEU A 18 -15.11 22.22 -3.87
N GLY A 19 -14.14 21.36 -3.57
CA GLY A 19 -14.28 20.30 -2.57
C GLY A 19 -14.60 20.84 -1.17
N ASP A 20 -13.87 21.87 -0.73
CA ASP A 20 -14.10 22.52 0.56
C ASP A 20 -15.47 23.20 0.63
N LEU A 21 -15.88 23.92 -0.41
CA LEU A 21 -17.20 24.54 -0.48
C LEU A 21 -18.33 23.50 -0.37
N ALA A 22 -18.22 22.40 -1.12
CA ALA A 22 -19.17 21.29 -1.03
C ALA A 22 -19.20 20.66 0.37
N ARG A 23 -18.03 20.48 1.00
CA ARG A 23 -17.91 19.97 2.37
C ARG A 23 -18.52 20.91 3.41
N TYR A 24 -18.33 22.22 3.28
CA TYR A 24 -18.98 23.19 4.16
C TYR A 24 -20.49 23.19 4.00
N ARG A 25 -20.98 23.11 2.75
CA ARG A 25 -22.41 23.00 2.50
C ARG A 25 -23.00 21.72 3.08
N MET A 26 -22.31 20.58 2.91
CA MET A 26 -22.66 19.31 3.55
C MET A 26 -22.83 19.45 5.07
N ALA A 27 -21.92 20.16 5.74
CA ALA A 27 -21.95 20.32 7.19
C ALA A 27 -23.14 21.14 7.70
N MET A 28 -23.72 21.99 6.85
CA MET A 28 -24.93 22.76 7.15
C MET A 28 -26.21 21.94 6.94
N GLU A 29 -26.16 20.84 6.18
CA GLU A 29 -27.33 19.99 5.94
C GLU A 29 -27.62 19.08 7.15
N PRO A 30 -28.90 18.76 7.40
CA PRO A 30 -29.30 17.77 8.39
C PRO A 30 -28.57 16.43 8.19
N SER A 31 -28.20 15.77 9.30
CA SER A 31 -27.37 14.54 9.30
C SER A 31 -27.91 13.43 8.40
N ASP A 32 -29.24 13.29 8.29
CA ASP A 32 -29.90 12.23 7.53
C ASP A 32 -30.57 12.72 6.24
N GLY A 33 -30.27 13.96 5.81
CA GLY A 33 -30.87 14.56 4.62
C GLY A 33 -30.26 14.03 3.30
N PRO A 34 -31.04 13.86 2.22
CA PRO A 34 -30.53 13.45 0.91
C PRO A 34 -29.50 14.45 0.35
N ASP A 35 -29.67 15.73 0.65
CA ASP A 35 -28.75 16.80 0.24
C ASP A 35 -27.37 16.62 0.87
N ARG A 36 -27.28 16.16 2.12
CA ARG A 36 -25.99 15.89 2.77
C ARG A 36 -25.19 14.85 1.99
N GLN A 37 -25.85 13.78 1.54
CA GLN A 37 -25.19 12.74 0.75
C GLN A 37 -24.76 13.26 -0.63
N LEU A 38 -25.57 14.11 -1.25
CA LEU A 38 -25.22 14.76 -2.52
C LEU A 38 -23.96 15.62 -2.36
N TRP A 39 -23.92 16.48 -1.34
CA TRP A 39 -22.75 17.33 -1.07
C TRP A 39 -21.51 16.54 -0.69
N ALA A 40 -21.66 15.43 0.06
CA ALA A 40 -20.57 14.50 0.34
C ALA A 40 -19.98 13.90 -0.96
N ARG A 41 -20.85 13.46 -1.89
CA ARG A 41 -20.42 12.94 -3.20
C ARG A 41 -19.73 14.01 -4.05
N LEU A 42 -20.24 15.24 -4.05
CA LEU A 42 -19.61 16.36 -4.77
C LEU A 42 -18.24 16.71 -4.19
N ALA A 43 -18.12 16.79 -2.86
CA ALA A 43 -16.84 17.01 -2.21
C ALA A 43 -15.85 15.88 -2.52
N ASN A 44 -16.30 14.62 -2.43
CA ASN A 44 -15.49 13.46 -2.78
C ASN A 44 -15.01 13.50 -4.25
N TYR A 45 -15.89 13.84 -5.19
CA TYR A 45 -15.54 13.98 -6.60
C TYR A 45 -14.40 14.99 -6.79
N TRP A 46 -14.53 16.20 -6.24
CA TRP A 46 -13.51 17.24 -6.37
C TRP A 46 -12.20 16.87 -5.70
N TYR A 47 -12.23 16.32 -4.49
CA TYR A 47 -11.00 15.87 -3.83
C TYR A 47 -10.32 14.71 -4.56
N ARG A 48 -11.06 13.80 -5.22
CA ARG A 48 -10.46 12.74 -6.05
C ARG A 48 -9.78 13.32 -7.27
N GLN A 49 -10.37 14.33 -7.92
CA GLN A 49 -9.75 15.05 -9.03
C GLN A 49 -8.42 15.69 -8.60
N VAL A 50 -8.40 16.33 -7.43
CA VAL A 50 -7.16 16.90 -6.87
C VAL A 50 -6.16 15.79 -6.55
N ALA A 51 -6.58 14.72 -5.85
CA ALA A 51 -5.71 13.60 -5.48
C ALA A 51 -5.12 12.86 -6.69
N TYR A 52 -5.75 12.97 -7.86
CA TYR A 52 -5.24 12.45 -9.12
C TYR A 52 -4.07 13.29 -9.66
N HIS A 53 -4.14 14.61 -9.55
CA HIS A 53 -3.09 15.53 -10.02
C HIS A 53 -1.95 15.73 -9.02
N VAL A 54 -2.26 15.71 -7.72
CA VAL A 54 -1.28 15.86 -6.63
C VAL A 54 -1.33 14.64 -5.70
N PRO A 55 -0.91 13.46 -6.17
CA PRO A 55 -1.01 12.18 -5.45
C PRO A 55 -0.20 12.16 -4.14
N ASP A 56 0.88 12.94 -4.11
CA ASP A 56 1.83 13.07 -2.99
C ASP A 56 1.27 13.80 -1.77
N GLU A 57 0.18 14.55 -1.93
CA GLU A 57 -0.38 15.41 -0.90
C GLU A 57 -1.28 14.64 0.08
N GLY A 58 -0.73 14.31 1.25
CA GLY A 58 -1.45 13.62 2.31
C GLY A 58 -2.66 14.40 2.83
N ARG A 59 -2.65 15.73 2.71
CA ARG A 59 -3.76 16.60 3.11
C ARG A 59 -5.03 16.34 2.30
N ILE A 60 -4.90 16.04 1.01
CA ILE A 60 -6.06 15.71 0.16
C ILE A 60 -6.60 14.33 0.54
N LYS A 61 -5.72 13.39 0.87
CA LYS A 61 -6.11 12.06 1.37
C LYS A 61 -6.87 12.18 2.70
N HIS A 62 -6.46 13.10 3.59
CA HIS A 62 -7.22 13.42 4.81
C HIS A 62 -8.64 13.92 4.50
N HIS A 63 -8.82 14.78 3.51
CA HIS A 63 -10.15 15.23 3.09
C HIS A 63 -11.00 14.08 2.54
N LEU A 64 -10.40 13.19 1.75
CA LEU A 64 -11.07 11.97 1.26
C LEU A 64 -11.50 11.05 2.41
N ALA A 65 -10.68 10.92 3.46
CA ALA A 65 -11.05 10.17 4.66
C ALA A 65 -12.31 10.74 5.32
N ASN A 66 -12.40 12.06 5.46
CA ASN A 66 -13.59 12.72 6.01
C ASN A 66 -14.85 12.41 5.19
N MET A 67 -14.72 12.35 3.86
CA MET A 67 -15.83 12.10 2.92
C MET A 67 -16.15 10.61 2.74
N ALA A 68 -15.33 9.70 3.25
CA ALA A 68 -15.52 8.25 3.09
C ALA A 68 -16.60 7.67 4.02
N ARG A 69 -17.20 8.45 4.92
CA ARG A 69 -18.28 7.98 5.80
C ARG A 69 -19.50 7.49 4.99
N PRO A 70 -20.13 6.37 5.38
CA PRO A 70 -19.88 5.54 6.57
C PRO A 70 -18.84 4.41 6.40
N ASP A 71 -18.10 4.34 5.28
CA ASP A 71 -17.13 3.28 5.02
C ASP A 71 -15.89 3.43 5.93
N ALA A 72 -15.79 2.56 6.94
CA ALA A 72 -14.72 2.58 7.94
C ALA A 72 -13.39 2.05 7.39
N LEU A 73 -13.42 1.12 6.42
CA LEU A 73 -12.21 0.60 5.78
C LEU A 73 -11.57 1.69 4.93
N LEU A 74 -12.39 2.39 4.14
CA LEU A 74 -11.91 3.48 3.29
C LEU A 74 -11.44 4.69 4.11
N GLN A 75 -12.09 4.98 5.25
CA GLN A 75 -11.60 5.96 6.22
C GLN A 75 -10.22 5.59 6.77
N LEU A 76 -10.04 4.34 7.24
CA LEU A 76 -8.75 3.85 7.73
C LEU A 76 -7.67 3.99 6.65
N PHE A 77 -7.96 3.53 5.42
CA PHE A 77 -7.06 3.62 4.29
C PHE A 77 -6.65 5.06 4.00
N TYR A 78 -7.59 6.00 3.89
CA TYR A 78 -7.25 7.38 3.56
C TYR A 78 -6.53 8.11 4.69
N TYR A 79 -6.90 7.90 5.96
CA TYR A 79 -6.18 8.51 7.07
C TYR A 79 -4.75 7.97 7.20
N THR A 80 -4.56 6.66 7.08
CA THR A 80 -3.21 6.08 7.10
C THR A 80 -2.41 6.55 5.90
N THR A 81 -3.01 6.61 4.70
CA THR A 81 -2.38 7.17 3.50
C THR A 81 -1.95 8.61 3.71
N ALA A 82 -2.79 9.46 4.31
CA ALA A 82 -2.45 10.85 4.61
C ALA A 82 -1.18 10.98 5.48
N LEU A 83 -0.93 10.00 6.35
CA LEU A 83 0.23 9.98 7.24
C LEU A 83 1.50 9.43 6.56
N VAL A 84 1.36 8.56 5.56
CA VAL A 84 2.48 7.92 4.84
C VAL A 84 2.61 8.34 3.37
N SER A 85 2.04 9.49 3.02
CA SER A 85 2.28 10.16 1.74
C SER A 85 3.67 10.80 1.68
N VAL A 86 4.15 11.14 0.48
CA VAL A 86 5.41 11.87 0.27
C VAL A 86 5.40 13.24 0.96
N CYS A 87 4.25 13.93 0.93
CA CYS A 87 3.95 15.09 1.77
C CYS A 87 2.97 14.65 2.88
N PRO A 88 3.47 14.14 4.04
CA PRO A 88 2.60 13.71 5.13
C PRO A 88 1.73 14.84 5.67
N PHE A 89 0.54 14.47 6.16
CA PHE A 89 -0.35 15.38 6.87
C PHE A 89 -0.58 14.88 8.32
N PRO A 90 0.31 15.24 9.27
CA PRO A 90 0.26 14.75 10.66
C PRO A 90 -1.08 14.99 11.38
N TYR A 91 -1.82 16.02 10.98
CA TYR A 91 -3.15 16.33 11.54
C TYR A 91 -4.19 15.23 11.27
N ALA A 92 -3.93 14.28 10.37
CA ALA A 92 -4.76 13.09 10.18
C ALA A 92 -4.70 12.11 11.36
N ARG A 93 -3.69 12.20 12.24
CA ARG A 93 -3.50 11.25 13.36
C ARG A 93 -4.61 11.34 14.41
N LYS A 94 -5.06 12.55 14.74
CA LYS A 94 -6.15 12.76 15.73
C LYS A 94 -7.49 12.15 15.27
N PRO A 95 -8.01 12.44 14.07
CA PRO A 95 -9.24 11.82 13.60
C PRO A 95 -9.10 10.32 13.35
N LEU A 96 -7.91 9.83 12.95
CA LEU A 96 -7.62 8.39 12.92
C LEU A 96 -7.78 7.77 14.32
N SER A 97 -7.16 8.35 15.35
CA SER A 97 -7.32 7.88 16.74
C SER A 97 -8.79 7.81 17.14
N GLY A 98 -9.55 8.90 16.92
CA GLY A 98 -10.98 8.92 17.26
C GLY A 98 -11.81 7.88 16.51
N LEU A 99 -11.46 7.57 15.25
CA LEU A 99 -12.06 6.48 14.49
C LEU A 99 -11.77 5.14 15.19
N LEU A 100 -10.51 4.85 15.51
CA LEU A 100 -10.08 3.56 16.09
C LEU A 100 -10.59 3.35 17.51
N ASP A 101 -10.67 4.41 18.33
CA ASP A 101 -11.17 4.37 19.71
C ASP A 101 -12.60 3.82 19.78
N SER A 102 -13.41 4.09 18.74
CA SER A 102 -14.78 3.58 18.62
C SER A 102 -14.85 2.04 18.50
N TYR A 103 -13.72 1.37 18.20
CA TYR A 103 -13.63 -0.07 18.01
C TYR A 103 -12.78 -0.79 19.08
N GLN A 104 -12.15 -0.07 20.00
CA GLN A 104 -11.28 -0.67 21.01
C GLN A 104 -12.07 -1.43 22.11
N GLY A 105 -13.27 -0.95 22.48
CA GLY A 105 -14.08 -1.49 23.58
C GLY A 105 -15.09 -2.58 23.19
N GLY A 106 -15.21 -2.95 21.92
CA GLY A 106 -16.23 -3.89 21.43
C GLY A 106 -15.95 -5.36 21.78
N CYS A 107 -17.02 -6.13 22.00
CA CYS A 107 -16.95 -7.59 22.16
C CYS A 107 -16.44 -8.26 20.88
N LEU A 108 -15.40 -9.09 20.98
CA LEU A 108 -14.79 -9.83 19.87
C LEU A 108 -15.78 -10.69 19.07
N ARG A 109 -16.91 -11.10 19.64
CA ARG A 109 -17.79 -12.12 19.01
C ARG A 109 -18.79 -11.56 17.99
N GLN A 110 -18.87 -10.23 17.82
CA GLN A 110 -19.93 -9.58 17.03
C GLN A 110 -19.41 -8.59 15.97
N GLY A 111 -18.09 -8.50 15.76
CA GLY A 111 -17.49 -7.58 14.78
C GLY A 111 -17.40 -8.19 13.36
N SER A 112 -17.50 -7.33 12.34
CA SER A 112 -17.08 -7.67 10.96
C SER A 112 -15.55 -7.73 10.86
N MET A 113 -15.00 -8.25 9.75
CA MET A 113 -13.55 -8.19 9.49
C MET A 113 -13.03 -6.76 9.59
N VAL A 114 -13.76 -5.79 9.03
CA VAL A 114 -13.40 -4.37 9.07
C VAL A 114 -13.33 -3.88 10.52
N SER A 115 -14.32 -4.16 11.35
CA SER A 115 -14.26 -3.77 12.78
C SER A 115 -13.08 -4.41 13.52
N ALA A 116 -12.75 -5.66 13.21
CA ALA A 116 -11.59 -6.34 13.80
C ALA A 116 -10.25 -5.75 13.33
N LEU A 117 -10.15 -5.35 12.05
CA LEU A 117 -9.00 -4.63 11.52
C LEU A 117 -8.81 -3.29 12.23
N LEU A 118 -9.88 -2.48 12.35
CA LEU A 118 -9.82 -1.21 13.08
C LEU A 118 -9.43 -1.42 14.55
N ALA A 119 -9.97 -2.42 15.23
CA ALA A 119 -9.57 -2.72 16.60
C ALA A 119 -8.07 -3.09 16.69
N THR A 120 -7.54 -3.85 15.72
CA THR A 120 -6.12 -4.23 15.65
C THR A 120 -5.22 -3.01 15.44
N HIS A 121 -5.57 -2.14 14.48
CA HIS A 121 -4.89 -0.86 14.28
C HIS A 121 -4.99 0.05 15.51
N GLY A 122 -6.11 0.01 16.23
CA GLY A 122 -6.30 0.74 17.48
C GLY A 122 -5.25 0.37 18.52
N VAL A 123 -5.02 -0.93 18.73
CA VAL A 123 -3.98 -1.43 19.66
C VAL A 123 -2.57 -1.01 19.20
N LEU A 124 -2.30 -1.04 17.89
CA LEU A 124 -1.02 -0.61 17.33
C LEU A 124 -0.76 0.89 17.53
N LEU A 125 -1.78 1.74 17.28
CA LEU A 125 -1.66 3.19 17.38
C LEU A 125 -1.59 3.67 18.83
N SER A 126 -2.25 2.97 19.76
CA SER A 126 -2.22 3.28 21.19
C SER A 126 -1.08 2.62 21.95
N HIS A 127 -0.16 1.92 21.27
CA HIS A 127 0.94 1.17 21.88
C HIS A 127 0.48 0.19 22.98
N GLY A 128 -0.51 -0.64 22.66
CA GLY A 128 -1.01 -1.67 23.59
C GLY A 128 -0.01 -2.80 23.86
N SER A 129 -0.43 -3.81 24.63
CA SER A 129 0.44 -4.95 24.93
C SER A 129 0.53 -5.93 23.74
N THR A 130 1.65 -6.67 23.66
CA THR A 130 1.82 -7.74 22.66
C THR A 130 0.69 -8.78 22.73
N GLU A 131 0.29 -9.18 23.94
CA GLU A 131 -0.82 -10.14 24.11
C GLU A 131 -2.13 -9.60 23.52
N HIS A 132 -2.47 -8.34 23.80
CA HIS A 132 -3.69 -7.74 23.29
C HIS A 132 -3.66 -7.61 21.77
N PHE A 133 -2.51 -7.23 21.22
CA PHE A 133 -2.30 -7.18 19.78
C PHE A 133 -2.51 -8.56 19.15
N LEU A 134 -1.85 -9.61 19.65
CA LEU A 134 -1.97 -10.96 19.11
C LEU A 134 -3.41 -11.49 19.15
N ILE A 135 -4.18 -11.18 20.20
CA ILE A 135 -5.61 -11.54 20.28
C ILE A 135 -6.40 -10.86 19.17
N ARG A 136 -6.18 -9.56 18.94
CA ARG A 136 -6.89 -8.78 17.91
C ARG A 136 -6.48 -9.20 16.50
N GLU A 137 -5.19 -9.36 16.25
CA GLU A 137 -4.63 -9.84 14.98
C GLU A 137 -5.21 -11.21 14.60
N ASN A 138 -5.11 -12.20 15.49
CA ASN A 138 -5.64 -13.54 15.22
C ASN A 138 -7.15 -13.53 14.94
N HIS A 139 -7.89 -12.69 15.65
CA HIS A 139 -9.32 -12.53 15.41
C HIS A 139 -9.61 -11.90 14.03
N PHE A 140 -8.91 -10.83 13.67
CA PHE A 140 -9.00 -10.21 12.34
C PHE A 140 -8.66 -11.21 11.23
N LEU A 141 -7.52 -11.89 11.32
CA LEU A 141 -7.07 -12.89 10.33
C LEU A 141 -8.07 -14.04 10.17
N SER A 142 -8.71 -14.47 11.26
CA SER A 142 -9.78 -15.48 11.24
C SER A 142 -11.03 -15.03 10.48
N LEU A 143 -11.45 -13.78 10.65
CA LEU A 143 -12.57 -13.21 9.91
C LEU A 143 -12.23 -12.98 8.44
N MET A 144 -11.05 -12.43 8.16
CA MET A 144 -10.58 -12.18 6.80
C MET A 144 -10.53 -13.47 5.96
N ARG A 145 -10.09 -14.58 6.55
CA ARG A 145 -10.08 -15.90 5.89
C ARG A 145 -11.46 -16.28 5.33
N LYS A 146 -12.53 -15.91 6.02
CA LYS A 146 -13.92 -16.15 5.58
C LYS A 146 -14.35 -15.16 4.51
N GLU A 147 -14.03 -13.87 4.69
CA GLU A 147 -14.47 -12.82 3.75
C GLU A 147 -13.78 -12.90 2.38
N ILE A 148 -12.56 -13.46 2.29
CA ILE A 148 -11.88 -13.67 0.99
C ILE A 148 -12.76 -14.47 0.03
N GLU A 149 -13.49 -15.46 0.52
CA GLU A 149 -14.35 -16.34 -0.27
C GLU A 149 -15.57 -15.60 -0.87
N PHE A 150 -15.95 -14.44 -0.33
CA PHE A 150 -17.14 -13.67 -0.73
C PHE A 150 -16.82 -12.31 -1.36
N SER A 151 -15.55 -12.07 -1.73
CA SER A 151 -15.10 -10.78 -2.27
C SER A 151 -15.78 -10.42 -3.59
N ASP A 152 -15.93 -9.11 -3.87
CA ASP A 152 -16.68 -8.54 -5.01
C ASP A 152 -16.02 -8.72 -6.40
N GLY A 153 -15.09 -9.68 -6.54
CA GLY A 153 -14.33 -9.95 -7.75
C GLY A 153 -13.28 -8.89 -8.10
N ARG A 154 -13.44 -7.62 -7.69
CA ARG A 154 -12.49 -6.53 -7.96
C ARG A 154 -11.34 -6.47 -6.97
N GLY A 155 -11.53 -6.90 -5.73
CA GLY A 155 -10.42 -7.12 -4.81
C GLY A 155 -9.75 -5.88 -4.21
N LEU A 156 -10.22 -4.67 -4.53
CA LEU A 156 -9.60 -3.41 -4.08
C LEU A 156 -9.64 -3.23 -2.56
N GLN A 157 -10.57 -3.89 -1.86
CA GLN A 157 -10.57 -3.92 -0.40
C GLN A 157 -9.26 -4.47 0.17
N PHE A 158 -8.63 -5.44 -0.50
CA PHE A 158 -7.34 -5.99 -0.03
C PHE A 158 -6.21 -5.01 -0.24
N VAL A 159 -6.29 -4.12 -1.23
CA VAL A 159 -5.34 -3.00 -1.39
C VAL A 159 -5.49 -2.02 -0.23
N HIS A 160 -6.73 -1.69 0.17
CA HIS A 160 -6.99 -0.83 1.32
C HIS A 160 -6.44 -1.42 2.63
N ILE A 161 -6.66 -2.72 2.84
CA ILE A 161 -6.16 -3.46 4.02
C ILE A 161 -4.62 -3.49 4.00
N MET A 162 -4.01 -3.99 2.93
CA MET A 162 -2.55 -4.12 2.83
C MET A 162 -1.86 -2.77 2.96
N SER A 163 -2.37 -1.73 2.29
CA SER A 163 -1.79 -0.40 2.42
C SER A 163 -1.93 0.19 3.82
N SER A 164 -2.99 -0.12 4.56
CA SER A 164 -3.14 0.32 5.95
C SER A 164 -2.14 -0.42 6.86
N ASN A 165 -1.92 -1.71 6.61
CA ASN A 165 -0.92 -2.52 7.31
C ASN A 165 0.51 -2.01 7.05
N PHE A 166 0.85 -1.65 5.81
CA PHE A 166 2.16 -1.03 5.53
C PHE A 166 2.35 0.25 6.33
N ALA A 167 1.30 1.05 6.49
CA ALA A 167 1.37 2.27 7.28
C ALA A 167 1.65 1.99 8.75
N SER A 168 1.19 0.85 9.33
CA SER A 168 1.51 0.51 10.72
C SER A 168 2.97 0.04 10.87
N PHE A 169 3.52 -0.68 9.90
CA PHE A 169 4.95 -0.98 9.83
C PHE A 169 5.81 0.30 9.74
N LEU A 170 5.33 1.29 8.98
CA LEU A 170 5.91 2.63 8.90
C LEU A 170 5.51 3.54 10.08
N GLU A 171 5.03 2.97 11.18
CA GLU A 171 4.66 3.67 12.43
C GLU A 171 3.69 4.84 12.24
N TYR A 172 2.84 4.74 11.23
CA TYR A 172 1.91 5.76 10.79
C TYR A 172 2.62 7.09 10.48
N GLY A 173 3.78 7.01 9.82
CA GLY A 173 4.55 8.16 9.35
C GLY A 173 5.26 8.94 10.45
N ALA A 174 5.49 8.33 11.62
CA ALA A 174 6.18 8.96 12.74
C ALA A 174 7.54 9.54 12.28
N ILE A 175 7.83 10.78 12.69
CA ILE A 175 9.03 11.51 12.22
C ILE A 175 10.30 10.78 12.65
N GLU A 176 10.31 10.23 13.87
CA GLU A 176 11.43 9.50 14.46
C GLU A 176 11.53 8.02 14.02
N SER A 177 10.63 7.56 13.14
CA SER A 177 10.64 6.18 12.67
C SER A 177 11.87 5.95 11.79
N VAL A 178 12.68 4.96 12.16
CA VAL A 178 13.90 4.58 11.42
C VAL A 178 13.56 4.19 9.99
N VAL A 179 12.55 3.33 9.83
CA VAL A 179 12.09 2.84 8.52
C VAL A 179 11.54 3.98 7.68
N THR A 180 10.73 4.86 8.27
CA THR A 180 10.18 6.03 7.55
C THR A 180 11.28 6.98 7.09
N THR A 181 12.28 7.22 7.94
CA THR A 181 13.41 8.10 7.63
C THR A 181 14.24 7.54 6.48
N GLU A 182 14.44 6.22 6.45
CA GLU A 182 15.14 5.55 5.35
C GLU A 182 14.45 5.76 4.01
N PHE A 183 13.13 5.52 3.91
CA PHE A 183 12.39 5.77 2.66
C PHE A 183 12.47 7.23 2.20
N ARG A 184 12.46 8.20 3.14
CA ARG A 184 12.59 9.63 2.80
C ARG A 184 13.95 9.98 2.19
N GLN A 185 15.02 9.30 2.59
CA GLN A 185 16.37 9.58 2.07
C GLN A 185 16.52 9.24 0.58
N TYR A 186 15.61 8.42 0.04
CA TYR A 186 15.65 7.96 -1.35
C TYR A 186 14.69 8.75 -2.26
N TYR A 187 14.04 9.80 -1.76
CA TYR A 187 13.21 10.67 -2.59
C TYR A 187 14.03 11.29 -3.73
N GLY A 188 13.53 11.15 -4.96
CA GLY A 188 14.20 11.63 -6.17
C GLY A 188 15.41 10.80 -6.62
N ARG A 189 15.69 9.65 -5.98
CA ARG A 189 16.66 8.70 -6.53
C ARG A 189 16.06 7.93 -7.70
N ASN A 190 16.95 7.53 -8.62
CA ASN A 190 16.60 6.66 -9.73
C ASN A 190 16.58 5.19 -9.25
N THR A 191 15.58 4.42 -9.67
CA THR A 191 15.39 3.00 -9.30
C THR A 191 16.59 2.13 -9.63
N ASP A 192 17.24 2.31 -10.77
CA ASP A 192 18.42 1.53 -11.20
C ASP A 192 19.60 1.76 -10.24
N THR A 193 19.78 3.00 -9.78
CA THR A 193 20.84 3.32 -8.81
C THR A 193 20.58 2.68 -7.45
N ALA A 194 19.32 2.72 -6.98
CA ALA A 194 18.93 2.07 -5.74
C ALA A 194 19.05 0.54 -5.83
N HIS A 195 18.70 -0.05 -6.99
CA HIS A 195 18.83 -1.48 -7.24
C HIS A 195 20.29 -1.91 -7.25
N ALA A 196 21.17 -1.17 -7.93
CA ALA A 196 22.60 -1.46 -7.93
C ALA A 196 23.22 -1.42 -6.52
N ASP A 197 22.79 -0.49 -5.68
CA ASP A 197 23.26 -0.40 -4.29
C ASP A 197 22.71 -1.55 -3.42
N ALA A 198 21.45 -1.94 -3.60
CA ALA A 198 20.85 -3.10 -2.95
C ALA A 198 21.57 -4.41 -3.33
N MET A 199 21.92 -4.59 -4.61
CA MET A 199 22.71 -5.74 -5.08
C MET A 199 24.09 -5.82 -4.42
N LYS A 200 24.79 -4.68 -4.29
CA LYS A 200 26.09 -4.62 -3.60
C LYS A 200 25.95 -5.01 -2.13
N TRP A 201 24.90 -4.52 -1.46
CA TRP A 201 24.61 -4.89 -0.07
C TRP A 201 24.33 -6.39 0.06
N ALA A 202 23.48 -6.96 -0.80
CA ALA A 202 23.17 -8.39 -0.80
C ALA A 202 24.44 -9.25 -0.98
N ALA A 203 25.33 -8.87 -1.92
CA ALA A 203 26.61 -9.55 -2.13
C ALA A 203 27.54 -9.46 -0.90
N SER A 204 27.59 -8.31 -0.20
CA SER A 204 28.36 -8.19 1.04
C SER A 204 27.81 -9.10 2.15
N LYS A 205 26.49 -9.17 2.30
CA LYS A 205 25.82 -10.02 3.30
C LYS A 205 26.08 -11.51 3.04
N ALA A 206 26.08 -11.94 1.77
CA ALA A 206 26.44 -13.29 1.39
C ALA A 206 27.90 -13.62 1.75
N THR A 207 28.82 -12.67 1.51
CA THR A 207 30.24 -12.81 1.86
C THR A 207 30.46 -12.90 3.38
N ASP A 208 29.75 -12.10 4.16
CA ASP A 208 29.82 -12.12 5.63
C ASP A 208 29.26 -13.42 6.21
N ARG A 209 28.17 -13.98 5.67
CA ARG A 209 27.67 -15.31 6.06
C ARG A 209 28.72 -16.41 5.86
N THR A 210 29.54 -16.33 4.82
CA THR A 210 30.68 -17.26 4.61
C THR A 210 31.83 -17.05 5.60
N ARG A 211 32.06 -15.81 6.08
CA ARG A 211 33.15 -15.47 7.03
C ARG A 211 32.75 -15.66 8.50
N GLN A 212 31.49 -15.46 8.85
CA GLN A 212 30.94 -15.66 10.20
C GLN A 212 30.91 -17.13 10.65
N LYS A 213 31.23 -18.08 9.76
CA LYS A 213 31.54 -19.45 10.18
C LYS A 213 32.78 -19.55 11.09
N ASP A 214 33.64 -18.53 11.12
CA ASP A 214 34.92 -18.55 11.87
C ASP A 214 35.06 -17.49 12.99
N SER A 215 34.11 -16.57 13.19
CA SER A 215 34.17 -15.65 14.36
C SER A 215 32.80 -15.04 14.71
N SER A 216 32.41 -15.18 15.98
CA SER A 216 31.10 -14.79 16.53
C SER A 216 31.15 -13.40 17.18
N VAL A 217 30.94 -12.34 16.40
CA VAL A 217 30.46 -11.05 16.92
C VAL A 217 29.44 -10.51 15.93
N ASP A 218 28.16 -10.85 16.14
CA ASP A 218 27.06 -10.18 15.45
C ASP A 218 26.99 -8.73 15.95
N THR A 219 27.08 -7.77 15.05
CA THR A 219 26.68 -6.39 15.38
C THR A 219 25.16 -6.41 15.51
N PRO A 220 24.57 -6.13 16.69
CA PRO A 220 23.12 -6.21 16.85
C PRO A 220 22.43 -5.22 15.94
N LEU A 221 21.44 -5.68 15.17
CA LEU A 221 20.54 -4.79 14.44
C LEU A 221 19.83 -3.86 15.45
N PRO A 222 19.58 -2.59 15.08
CA PRO A 222 18.75 -1.71 15.90
C PRO A 222 17.40 -2.37 16.17
N ILE A 223 16.95 -2.36 17.43
CA ILE A 223 15.66 -2.93 17.81
C ILE A 223 14.57 -2.03 17.21
N LEU A 224 13.72 -2.59 16.34
CA LEU A 224 12.56 -1.86 15.82
C LEU A 224 11.63 -1.46 16.97
N PRO A 225 11.01 -0.27 16.90
CA PRO A 225 9.91 0.08 17.78
C PRO A 225 8.81 -1.00 17.75
N TRP A 226 8.15 -1.20 18.89
CA TRP A 226 7.12 -2.25 19.02
C TRP A 226 6.03 -2.14 17.95
N THR A 227 5.57 -0.93 17.62
CA THR A 227 4.55 -0.71 16.59
C THR A 227 5.03 -1.12 15.20
N ALA A 228 6.27 -0.80 14.83
CA ALA A 228 6.86 -1.21 13.56
C ALA A 228 6.96 -2.74 13.49
N PHE A 229 7.48 -3.38 14.54
CA PHE A 229 7.62 -4.84 14.60
C PHE A 229 6.27 -5.55 14.44
N GLN A 230 5.27 -5.17 15.23
CA GLN A 230 3.93 -5.77 15.15
C GLN A 230 3.20 -5.40 13.84
N GLY A 231 3.42 -4.20 13.31
CA GLY A 231 2.89 -3.78 12.00
C GLY A 231 3.47 -4.60 10.85
N GLY A 232 4.76 -4.96 10.92
CA GLY A 232 5.41 -5.89 10.00
C GLY A 232 4.80 -7.29 10.10
N SER A 233 4.61 -7.81 11.32
CA SER A 233 3.92 -9.09 11.56
C SER A 233 2.51 -9.09 10.93
N LEU A 234 1.69 -8.09 11.25
CA LEU A 234 0.34 -7.96 10.70
C LEU A 234 0.36 -7.92 9.16
N THR A 235 1.28 -7.18 8.58
CA THR A 235 1.46 -7.07 7.12
C THR A 235 1.70 -8.45 6.51
N PHE A 236 2.70 -9.18 6.97
CA PHE A 236 3.12 -10.41 6.32
C PHE A 236 2.23 -11.62 6.65
N HIS A 237 1.59 -11.65 7.83
CA HIS A 237 0.53 -12.61 8.10
C HIS A 237 -0.71 -12.37 7.22
N THR A 238 -1.08 -11.11 6.98
CA THR A 238 -2.18 -10.77 6.06
C THR A 238 -1.83 -11.17 4.62
N LEU A 239 -0.60 -10.90 4.18
CA LEU A 239 -0.13 -11.31 2.86
C LEU A 239 -0.14 -12.85 2.70
N GLN A 240 0.31 -13.59 3.72
CA GLN A 240 0.24 -15.06 3.72
C GLN A 240 -1.18 -15.56 3.46
N LEU A 241 -2.20 -14.97 4.10
CA LEU A 241 -3.59 -15.35 3.86
C LEU A 241 -4.05 -15.12 2.42
N LEU A 242 -3.63 -14.02 1.80
CA LEU A 242 -3.94 -13.74 0.39
C LEU A 242 -3.26 -14.76 -0.52
N LEU A 243 -1.99 -15.08 -0.25
CA LEU A 243 -1.22 -16.05 -1.03
C LEU A 243 -1.72 -17.49 -0.86
N ASP A 244 -2.39 -17.83 0.25
CA ASP A 244 -3.04 -19.12 0.48
C ASP A 244 -4.32 -19.35 -0.35
N ARG A 245 -4.72 -18.37 -1.18
CA ARG A 245 -5.96 -18.39 -1.98
C ARG A 245 -5.66 -18.06 -3.45
N THR A 246 -4.70 -18.76 -4.04
CA THR A 246 -4.19 -18.47 -5.39
C THR A 246 -5.27 -18.57 -6.47
N GLU A 247 -6.28 -19.40 -6.27
CA GLU A 247 -7.42 -19.59 -7.15
C GLU A 247 -8.42 -18.41 -7.17
N ASN A 248 -8.35 -17.51 -6.18
CA ASN A 248 -9.29 -16.41 -6.07
C ASN A 248 -8.74 -15.14 -6.74
N CYS A 249 -9.21 -14.81 -7.93
CA CYS A 249 -8.74 -13.64 -8.68
C CYS A 249 -8.86 -12.31 -7.91
N ALA A 250 -9.76 -12.21 -6.92
CA ALA A 250 -9.93 -11.01 -6.12
C ALA A 250 -8.74 -10.73 -5.20
N VAL A 251 -7.86 -11.69 -4.90
CA VAL A 251 -6.68 -11.42 -4.07
C VAL A 251 -5.57 -10.70 -4.84
N GLY A 252 -5.59 -10.79 -6.18
CA GLY A 252 -4.54 -10.30 -7.06
C GLY A 252 -4.10 -8.87 -6.76
N PRO A 253 -5.00 -7.87 -6.71
CA PRO A 253 -4.61 -6.48 -6.43
C PRO A 253 -3.87 -6.30 -5.10
N GLY A 254 -4.32 -7.01 -4.05
CA GLY A 254 -3.66 -6.97 -2.74
C GLY A 254 -2.27 -7.62 -2.77
N VAL A 255 -2.12 -8.73 -3.48
CA VAL A 255 -0.81 -9.40 -3.65
C VAL A 255 0.14 -8.55 -4.49
N HIS A 256 -0.32 -7.98 -5.61
CA HIS A 256 0.47 -7.10 -6.48
C HIS A 256 1.06 -5.91 -5.70
N VAL A 257 0.22 -5.19 -4.96
CA VAL A 257 0.65 -4.06 -4.12
C VAL A 257 1.62 -4.50 -3.02
N SER A 258 1.48 -5.72 -2.50
CA SER A 258 2.40 -6.28 -1.50
C SER A 258 3.76 -6.65 -2.09
N LEU A 259 3.80 -7.20 -3.30
CA LEU A 259 5.04 -7.45 -4.02
C LEU A 259 5.74 -6.14 -4.38
N ALA A 260 4.99 -5.11 -4.78
CA ALA A 260 5.54 -3.78 -5.00
C ALA A 260 6.15 -3.19 -3.71
N PHE A 261 5.47 -3.34 -2.58
CA PHE A 261 6.02 -2.93 -1.28
C PHE A 261 7.28 -3.70 -0.89
N ILE A 262 7.30 -5.03 -1.08
CA ILE A 262 8.48 -5.87 -0.83
C ILE A 262 9.62 -5.46 -1.74
N TRP A 263 9.38 -5.24 -3.04
CA TRP A 263 10.39 -4.73 -3.96
C TRP A 263 10.98 -3.42 -3.44
N CYS A 264 10.14 -2.45 -3.07
CA CYS A 264 10.64 -1.21 -2.47
C CYS A 264 11.41 -1.45 -1.18
N LEU A 265 11.04 -2.42 -0.33
CA LEU A 265 11.85 -2.80 0.84
C LEU A 265 13.23 -3.35 0.44
N THR A 266 13.32 -4.19 -0.61
CA THR A 266 14.62 -4.72 -1.09
C THR A 266 15.57 -3.60 -1.53
N LEU A 267 15.05 -2.49 -2.03
CA LEU A 267 15.82 -1.30 -2.39
C LEU A 267 16.30 -0.47 -1.17
N HIS A 268 15.84 -0.82 0.03
CA HIS A 268 16.18 -0.18 1.31
C HIS A 268 16.70 -1.24 2.29
N PRO A 269 17.99 -1.63 2.17
CA PRO A 269 18.61 -2.65 3.01
C PRO A 269 18.37 -2.54 4.52
N SER A 270 18.33 -1.31 5.06
CA SER A 270 18.18 -1.11 6.50
C SER A 270 16.74 -1.35 6.95
N ALA A 271 15.76 -1.28 6.04
CA ALA A 271 14.36 -1.56 6.30
C ALA A 271 14.08 -3.06 6.16
N ILE A 272 14.50 -3.68 5.06
CA ILE A 272 14.17 -5.09 4.79
C ILE A 272 14.79 -6.04 5.81
N GLN A 273 16.01 -5.77 6.31
CA GLN A 273 16.67 -6.62 7.30
C GLN A 273 15.83 -6.88 8.57
N HIS A 274 14.90 -5.99 8.89
CA HIS A 274 14.04 -6.14 10.06
C HIS A 274 12.82 -7.04 9.83
N VAL A 275 12.42 -7.25 8.58
CA VAL A 275 11.20 -7.99 8.21
C VAL A 275 11.46 -9.18 7.30
N GLU A 276 12.68 -9.32 6.77
CA GLU A 276 13.10 -10.38 5.84
C GLU A 276 12.68 -11.79 6.30
N GLN A 277 12.75 -12.07 7.60
CA GLN A 277 12.35 -13.37 8.16
C GLN A 277 10.82 -13.57 8.26
N ALA A 278 10.05 -12.48 8.32
CA ALA A 278 8.60 -12.52 8.39
C ALA A 278 7.95 -12.62 7.00
N ILE A 279 8.66 -12.26 5.93
CA ILE A 279 8.14 -12.32 4.56
C ILE A 279 7.86 -13.79 4.18
N PRO A 280 6.66 -14.11 3.66
CA PRO A 280 6.26 -15.48 3.35
C PRO A 280 6.83 -15.95 1.99
N TRP A 281 8.16 -16.02 1.87
CA TRP A 281 8.87 -16.30 0.61
C TRP A 281 8.39 -17.55 -0.13
N SER A 282 8.13 -18.63 0.61
CA SER A 282 7.66 -19.89 0.02
C SER A 282 6.23 -19.78 -0.55
N ALA A 283 5.36 -19.00 0.09
CA ALA A 283 4.01 -18.74 -0.42
C ALA A 283 4.04 -17.80 -1.63
N ILE A 284 4.95 -16.81 -1.62
CA ILE A 284 5.18 -15.92 -2.76
C ILE A 284 5.63 -16.74 -3.98
N ALA A 285 6.64 -17.61 -3.83
CA ALA A 285 7.11 -18.46 -4.91
C ALA A 285 5.99 -19.35 -5.49
N LYS A 286 5.18 -19.98 -4.62
CA LYS A 286 4.03 -20.79 -5.04
C LYS A 286 3.00 -19.97 -5.82
N TYR A 287 2.65 -18.77 -5.34
CA TYR A 287 1.73 -17.88 -6.02
C TYR A 287 2.26 -17.47 -7.39
N LEU A 288 3.51 -17.00 -7.47
CA LEU A 288 4.12 -16.58 -8.74
C LEU A 288 4.14 -17.72 -9.76
N ASN A 289 4.51 -18.93 -9.34
CA ASN A 289 4.49 -20.10 -10.22
C ASN A 289 3.07 -20.44 -10.71
N SER A 290 2.04 -20.14 -9.92
CA SER A 290 0.64 -20.35 -10.32
C SER A 290 0.13 -19.34 -11.35
N LEU A 291 0.82 -18.21 -11.54
CA LEU A 291 0.47 -17.19 -12.54
C LEU A 291 0.97 -17.53 -13.95
N LEU A 292 1.88 -18.50 -14.07
CA LEU A 292 2.40 -18.94 -15.37
C LEU A 292 1.27 -19.53 -16.20
N SER A 293 1.09 -18.99 -17.40
CA SER A 293 0.01 -19.39 -18.31
C SER A 293 0.46 -19.25 -19.77
N PRO A 294 -0.33 -19.74 -20.75
CA PRO A 294 0.01 -19.58 -22.17
C PRO A 294 0.12 -18.12 -22.64
N SER A 295 -0.45 -17.15 -21.89
CA SER A 295 -0.33 -15.72 -22.20
C SER A 295 0.91 -15.06 -21.58
N THR A 296 1.74 -15.82 -20.85
CA THR A 296 2.98 -15.32 -20.22
C THR A 296 4.04 -14.99 -21.28
N ILE A 297 4.48 -13.73 -21.27
CA ILE A 297 5.53 -13.23 -22.16
C ILE A 297 6.85 -13.15 -21.37
N PHE A 298 7.63 -14.23 -21.38
CA PHE A 298 8.90 -14.32 -20.63
C PHE A 298 9.88 -13.16 -20.87
N PRO A 299 10.12 -12.69 -22.11
CA PRO A 299 10.99 -11.54 -22.34
C PRO A 299 10.55 -10.28 -21.57
N LYS A 300 9.24 -10.05 -21.41
CA LYS A 300 8.71 -8.91 -20.65
C LYS A 300 8.91 -9.04 -19.15
N ILE A 301 8.96 -10.26 -18.64
CA ILE A 301 9.17 -10.55 -17.21
C ILE A 301 10.65 -10.43 -16.84
N GLU A 302 11.54 -10.74 -17.79
CA GLU A 302 13.00 -10.69 -17.60
C GLU A 302 13.60 -9.29 -17.84
N GLU A 303 12.88 -8.41 -18.55
CA GLU A 303 13.29 -7.02 -18.85
C GLU A 303 13.70 -6.23 -17.59
N GLU A 304 14.76 -5.42 -17.68
CA GLU A 304 15.19 -4.51 -16.61
C GLU A 304 14.14 -3.45 -16.30
N SER A 305 13.56 -2.87 -17.34
CA SER A 305 12.51 -1.87 -17.24
C SER A 305 11.18 -2.44 -16.74
N PHE A 306 10.35 -1.56 -16.19
CA PHE A 306 8.98 -1.87 -15.78
C PHE A 306 8.17 -2.51 -16.95
N PRO A 307 7.41 -3.60 -16.70
CA PRO A 307 6.81 -4.39 -17.77
C PRO A 307 5.54 -3.70 -18.30
N LEU A 308 5.67 -3.09 -19.48
CA LEU A 308 4.56 -2.51 -20.24
C LEU A 308 4.12 -3.48 -21.34
N LEU A 309 2.83 -3.78 -21.40
CA LEU A 309 2.28 -4.72 -22.40
C LEU A 309 1.77 -3.99 -23.64
N GLU A 310 2.07 -4.48 -24.82
CA GLU A 310 1.56 -3.89 -26.06
C GLU A 310 0.08 -4.25 -26.29
N GLY A 311 -0.66 -3.37 -26.98
CA GLY A 311 -2.04 -3.65 -27.41
C GLY A 311 -3.12 -3.55 -26.32
N VAL A 312 -2.78 -3.08 -25.12
CA VAL A 312 -3.76 -2.84 -24.04
C VAL A 312 -4.30 -1.40 -24.07
N ALA A 313 -5.56 -1.21 -23.68
CA ALA A 313 -6.23 0.09 -23.69
C ALA A 313 -5.64 1.08 -22.65
N ALA A 314 -5.15 0.58 -21.53
CA ALA A 314 -4.43 1.35 -20.53
C ALA A 314 -3.49 0.45 -19.73
N GLN A 315 -2.33 0.99 -19.34
CA GLN A 315 -1.32 0.28 -18.56
C GLN A 315 -1.66 0.29 -17.07
N GLN A 316 -2.25 1.37 -16.58
CA GLN A 316 -2.44 1.60 -15.15
C GLN A 316 -3.62 0.79 -14.63
N LEU A 317 -3.38 -0.01 -13.61
CA LEU A 317 -4.38 -0.75 -12.88
C LEU A 317 -5.04 0.15 -11.83
N PRO A 318 -6.29 -0.13 -11.40
CA PRO A 318 -6.96 0.68 -10.37
C PRO A 318 -6.13 0.82 -9.08
N GLU A 319 -5.47 -0.26 -8.65
CA GLU A 319 -4.60 -0.28 -7.47
C GLU A 319 -3.34 0.58 -7.60
N ASP A 320 -2.86 0.85 -8.83
CA ASP A 320 -1.70 1.73 -9.02
C ASP A 320 -2.00 3.14 -8.52
N PHE A 321 -3.21 3.62 -8.80
CA PHE A 321 -3.67 4.93 -8.35
C PHE A 321 -3.93 4.98 -6.84
N LEU A 322 -4.25 3.83 -6.22
CA LEU A 322 -4.42 3.75 -4.77
C LEU A 322 -3.09 3.85 -4.03
N ILE A 323 -1.99 3.37 -4.64
CA ILE A 323 -0.66 3.43 -4.04
C ILE A 323 0.21 4.59 -4.52
N HIS A 324 -0.21 5.29 -5.58
CA HIS A 324 0.47 6.49 -6.06
C HIS A 324 0.57 7.58 -4.99
N GLY A 325 1.77 8.15 -4.85
CA GLY A 325 2.10 9.23 -3.93
C GLY A 325 2.32 8.80 -2.48
N LYS A 326 2.48 7.49 -2.24
CA LYS A 326 2.95 6.95 -0.96
C LYS A 326 4.47 7.07 -0.89
N MET A 327 4.99 7.31 0.32
CA MET A 327 6.43 7.45 0.53
C MET A 327 7.24 6.22 0.13
N TRP A 328 6.67 5.03 0.30
CA TRP A 328 7.36 3.78 0.03
C TRP A 328 7.32 3.38 -1.45
N SER A 329 6.38 3.92 -2.25
CA SER A 329 6.17 3.50 -3.64
C SER A 329 6.97 4.31 -4.66
N GLN A 330 7.82 5.24 -4.20
CA GLN A 330 8.48 6.23 -5.07
C GLN A 330 9.43 5.59 -6.09
N LEU A 331 10.03 4.45 -5.77
CA LEU A 331 10.95 3.73 -6.65
C LEU A 331 10.26 2.62 -7.47
N TYR A 332 8.93 2.45 -7.35
CA TYR A 332 8.24 1.36 -8.02
C TYR A 332 7.91 1.68 -9.49
N TYR A 333 7.44 2.89 -9.76
CA TYR A 333 6.99 3.28 -11.09
C TYR A 333 8.09 3.99 -11.88
N PRO A 334 8.19 3.78 -13.19
CA PRO A 334 9.07 4.59 -14.03
C PRO A 334 8.58 6.04 -14.08
N GLU A 335 9.48 6.95 -14.46
CA GLU A 335 9.12 8.34 -14.72
C GLU A 335 7.98 8.41 -15.75
N CYS A 336 7.06 9.35 -15.55
CA CYS A 336 5.92 9.58 -16.44
C CYS A 336 4.91 8.41 -16.55
N PHE A 337 4.99 7.37 -15.70
CA PHE A 337 4.07 6.22 -15.76
C PHE A 337 2.59 6.61 -15.70
N PHE A 338 2.26 7.68 -14.97
CA PHE A 338 0.89 8.18 -14.83
C PHE A 338 0.56 9.32 -15.82
N GLU A 339 1.48 9.75 -16.67
CA GLU A 339 1.21 10.79 -17.66
C GLU A 339 0.24 10.31 -18.72
N GLY A 340 -0.70 11.19 -19.10
CA GLY A 340 -1.73 10.87 -20.10
C GLY A 340 -2.83 9.94 -19.62
N ALA A 341 -2.75 9.38 -18.40
CA ALA A 341 -3.87 8.66 -17.82
C ALA A 341 -5.08 9.60 -17.65
N GLN A 342 -6.28 9.05 -17.76
CA GLN A 342 -7.53 9.79 -17.56
C GLN A 342 -8.00 9.69 -16.10
N PHE A 343 -8.77 10.68 -15.66
CA PHE A 343 -9.45 10.59 -14.37
C PHE A 343 -10.47 9.45 -14.39
N GLU A 344 -10.68 8.81 -13.24
CA GLU A 344 -11.42 7.54 -13.09
C GLU A 344 -12.77 7.45 -13.82
N LEU A 345 -13.56 8.53 -13.86
CA LEU A 345 -14.87 8.54 -14.55
C LEU A 345 -14.76 8.62 -16.07
N GLU A 346 -13.60 8.99 -16.59
CA GLU A 346 -13.31 9.16 -18.02
C GLU A 346 -12.40 8.04 -18.55
N ARG A 347 -11.97 7.10 -17.69
CA ARG A 347 -11.08 6.02 -18.11
C ARG A 347 -11.79 5.06 -19.06
N PRO A 348 -11.07 4.50 -20.05
CA PRO A 348 -11.60 3.40 -20.84
C PRO A 348 -11.99 2.24 -19.92
N ASP A 349 -13.15 1.62 -20.17
CA ASP A 349 -13.50 0.36 -19.54
C ASP A 349 -12.46 -0.69 -19.96
N ILE A 350 -11.54 -1.01 -19.05
CA ILE A 350 -10.61 -2.13 -19.23
C ILE A 350 -11.34 -3.38 -18.75
N ASP A 351 -11.45 -4.37 -19.62
CA ASP A 351 -12.02 -5.66 -19.23
C ASP A 351 -11.20 -6.31 -18.11
N VAL A 352 -11.90 -6.99 -17.20
CA VAL A 352 -11.31 -7.63 -16.01
C VAL A 352 -10.23 -8.64 -16.39
N SER A 353 -10.38 -9.33 -17.52
CA SER A 353 -9.37 -10.28 -18.02
C SER A 353 -8.08 -9.57 -18.43
N SER A 354 -8.17 -8.42 -19.09
CA SER A 354 -6.99 -7.64 -19.50
C SER A 354 -6.23 -7.09 -18.29
N MET A 355 -6.96 -6.62 -17.27
CA MET A 355 -6.35 -6.20 -16.00
C MET A 355 -5.63 -7.35 -15.29
N ALA A 356 -6.20 -8.56 -15.31
CA ALA A 356 -5.55 -9.74 -14.74
C ALA A 356 -4.21 -10.04 -15.45
N VAL A 357 -4.18 -10.03 -16.79
CA VAL A 357 -2.94 -10.28 -17.54
C VAL A 357 -1.85 -9.26 -17.23
N ILE A 358 -2.17 -7.96 -17.18
CA ILE A 358 -1.20 -6.90 -16.82
C ILE A 358 -0.65 -7.15 -15.41
N ARG A 359 -1.54 -7.46 -14.47
CA ARG A 359 -1.18 -7.72 -13.07
C ARG A 359 -0.28 -8.94 -12.93
N ASP A 360 -0.61 -10.03 -13.60
CA ASP A 360 0.16 -11.28 -13.53
C ASP A 360 1.59 -11.06 -14.04
N HIS A 361 1.75 -10.36 -15.17
CA HIS A 361 3.07 -9.99 -15.68
C HIS A 361 3.86 -9.11 -14.71
N ARG A 362 3.20 -8.16 -14.03
CA ARG A 362 3.86 -7.32 -13.01
C ARG A 362 4.26 -8.09 -11.77
N CYS A 363 3.42 -9.00 -11.29
CA CYS A 363 3.74 -9.88 -10.17
C CYS A 363 4.94 -10.77 -10.52
N LEU A 364 4.95 -11.39 -11.70
CA LEU A 364 6.06 -12.21 -12.20
C LEU A 364 7.36 -11.39 -12.32
N TRP A 365 7.30 -10.22 -12.95
CA TRP A 365 8.44 -9.30 -13.07
C TRP A 365 8.97 -8.87 -11.69
N LEU A 366 8.09 -8.50 -10.76
CA LEU A 366 8.47 -8.17 -9.38
C LEU A 366 9.16 -9.37 -8.71
N GLY A 367 8.66 -10.59 -8.93
CA GLY A 367 9.29 -11.82 -8.45
C GLY A 367 10.72 -11.96 -8.95
N VAL A 368 10.96 -11.76 -10.26
CA VAL A 368 12.30 -11.77 -10.84
C VAL A 368 13.18 -10.69 -10.20
N LYS A 369 12.71 -9.43 -10.13
CA LYS A 369 13.48 -8.33 -9.53
C LYS A 369 13.85 -8.58 -8.08
N ILE A 370 12.90 -9.02 -7.26
CA ILE A 370 13.15 -9.34 -5.85
C ILE A 370 14.18 -10.47 -5.73
N SER A 371 14.11 -11.51 -6.58
CA SER A 371 15.05 -12.63 -6.55
C SER A 371 16.50 -12.24 -6.87
N THR A 372 16.72 -11.11 -7.57
CA THR A 372 18.08 -10.61 -7.80
C THR A 372 18.76 -10.12 -6.51
N VAL A 373 17.99 -9.59 -5.57
CA VAL A 373 18.48 -9.02 -4.29
C VAL A 373 18.34 -10.02 -3.13
N CYS A 374 17.32 -10.87 -3.16
CA CYS A 374 16.95 -11.75 -2.05
C CYS A 374 16.98 -13.23 -2.46
N ASP A 375 18.04 -13.94 -2.06
CA ASP A 375 18.23 -15.38 -2.32
C ASP A 375 17.15 -16.31 -1.72
N GLN A 376 16.33 -15.80 -0.80
CA GLN A 376 15.25 -16.57 -0.17
C GLN A 376 14.06 -16.78 -1.11
N LEU A 377 13.89 -15.94 -2.13
CA LEU A 377 12.89 -16.13 -3.16
C LEU A 377 13.48 -17.00 -4.28
N GLN A 378 13.24 -18.30 -4.20
CA GLN A 378 13.62 -19.26 -5.22
C GLN A 378 12.43 -19.51 -6.15
N LEU A 379 12.51 -18.97 -7.37
CA LEU A 379 11.60 -19.30 -8.46
C LEU A 379 12.06 -20.64 -9.08
N ILE A 380 11.10 -21.46 -9.54
CA ILE A 380 11.39 -22.80 -10.11
C ILE A 380 11.78 -22.67 -11.57
#